data_AF-A0A0A9YVS0-F1
#
_entry.id   AF-A0A0A9YVS0-F1
#
_cell.length_a   1.000
_cell.length_b   1.000
_cell.length_c   1.000
_cell.angle_alpha   90.00
_cell.angle_beta   90.00
_cell.angle_gamma   90.00
#
_symmetry.space_group_name_H-M   'P 1'
#
loop_
_entity.id
_entity.type
_entity.pdbx_description
1 polymer ?
#
loop_
_entity_poly.entity_id
_entity_poly.type
_entity_poly.pdbx_seq_one_letter_code
_entity_poly.pdbx_strand_id
1 'polypeptide(L)'
;HPVHKYSLERIQNKFLRYVAFKLGIPSTDVNYDYLLEVCQLTTLERRRFMHDMTLFHRLLNNQLDCPSLLARIDFRIPRMSVRSPLLFGVPFSPTNYLLNRPLHRLPRSANLLLHLYPDFDFFCDSLSKLKTIISSSSNINIIF
;
A
#
# COMPACT_ATOMS: atom_id res chain seq x y z
N HIS A 1 -13.49 4.38 -8.21
CA HIS A 1 -14.66 4.94 -7.51
C HIS A 1 -14.18 5.52 -6.19
N PRO A 2 -13.95 6.84 -6.10
CA PRO A 2 -13.23 7.46 -4.97
C PRO A 2 -14.10 7.55 -3.69
N VAL A 3 -15.41 7.31 -3.81
CA VAL A 3 -16.38 7.39 -2.71
C VAL A 3 -16.01 6.52 -1.49
N HIS A 4 -15.49 5.30 -1.68
CA HIS A 4 -15.13 4.45 -0.54
C HIS A 4 -13.81 4.87 0.14
N LYS A 5 -12.86 5.44 -0.61
CA LYS A 5 -11.65 6.06 -0.05
C LYS A 5 -12.04 7.23 0.85
N TYR A 6 -12.92 8.11 0.35
CA TYR A 6 -13.44 9.25 1.11
C TYR A 6 -14.27 8.84 2.34
N SER A 7 -15.05 7.76 2.28
CA SER A 7 -15.80 7.28 3.45
C SER A 7 -14.88 6.80 4.57
N LEU A 8 -13.81 6.09 4.24
CA LEU A 8 -12.83 5.63 5.22
C LEU A 8 -12.02 6.80 5.80
N GLU A 9 -11.57 7.73 4.95
CA GLU A 9 -10.91 8.96 5.39
C GLU A 9 -11.82 9.84 6.24
N ARG A 10 -13.11 9.89 5.94
CA ARG A 10 -14.11 10.58 6.78
C ARG A 10 -14.16 10.03 8.20
N ILE A 11 -14.00 8.72 8.40
CA ILE A 11 -13.96 8.13 9.75
C ILE A 11 -12.71 8.60 10.50
N GLN A 12 -11.54 8.55 9.85
CA GLN A 12 -10.30 9.05 10.45
C GLN A 12 -10.38 10.55 10.75
N ASN A 13 -10.91 11.35 9.81
CA ASN A 13 -11.08 12.79 9.99
C ASN A 13 -12.09 13.13 11.09
N LYS A 14 -13.14 12.33 11.28
CA LYS A 14 -14.09 12.50 12.39
C LYS A 14 -13.41 12.24 13.73
N PHE A 15 -12.57 11.22 13.83
CA PHE A 15 -11.76 10.97 15.01
C PHE A 15 -10.78 12.12 15.27
N LEU A 16 -10.05 12.58 14.25
CA LEU A 16 -9.10 13.69 14.39
C LEU A 16 -9.80 14.99 14.82
N ARG A 17 -11.00 15.28 14.31
CA ARG A 17 -11.82 16.41 14.78
C ARG A 17 -12.19 16.31 16.26
N TYR A 18 -12.50 15.11 16.73
CA TYR A 18 -12.75 14.88 18.16
C TYR A 18 -11.50 15.10 19.01
N VAL A 19 -10.34 14.65 18.53
CA VAL A 19 -9.05 14.93 19.20
C VAL A 19 -8.74 16.43 19.20
N ALA A 20 -8.94 17.13 18.07
CA ALA A 20 -8.76 18.57 17.96
C ALA A 20 -9.61 19.33 18.98
N PHE A 21 -10.88 18.93 19.12
CA PHE A 21 -11.79 19.46 20.12
C PHE A 21 -11.28 19.22 21.55
N LYS A 22 -10.79 18.01 21.84
CA LYS A 22 -10.21 17.68 23.16
C LYS A 22 -8.91 18.45 23.45
N LEU A 23 -8.13 18.79 22.42
CA LEU A 23 -6.90 19.58 22.50
C LEU A 23 -7.16 21.11 22.51
N GLY A 24 -8.40 21.56 22.38
CA GLY A 24 -8.76 22.98 22.37
C GLY A 24 -8.36 23.73 21.09
N ILE A 25 -8.10 23.02 19.99
CA ILE A 25 -7.72 23.62 18.71
C ILE A 25 -8.98 24.10 17.97
N PRO A 26 -9.07 25.38 17.58
CA PRO A 26 -10.23 25.90 16.85
C PRO A 26 -10.41 25.19 15.50
N SER A 27 -11.67 24.90 15.16
CA SER A 27 -12.04 24.05 14.01
C SER A 27 -11.68 24.62 12.64
N THR A 28 -11.28 25.90 12.57
CA THR A 28 -10.92 26.62 11.34
C THR A 28 -9.48 26.32 10.88
N ASP A 29 -8.58 25.96 11.80
CA ASP A 29 -7.14 25.76 11.53
C ASP A 29 -6.67 24.32 11.75
N VAL A 30 -7.58 23.35 11.58
CA VAL A 30 -7.28 21.95 11.83
C VAL A 30 -6.33 21.40 10.76
N ASN A 31 -5.04 21.41 11.08
CA ASN A 31 -4.03 20.68 10.33
C ASN A 31 -4.11 19.18 10.69
N TYR A 32 -4.66 18.38 9.78
CA TYR A 32 -4.84 16.94 9.99
C TYR A 32 -3.51 16.20 10.07
N ASP A 33 -2.46 16.64 9.37
CA ASP A 33 -1.13 16.02 9.43
C ASP A 33 -0.50 16.23 10.82
N TYR A 34 -0.62 17.44 11.37
CA TYR A 34 -0.19 17.73 12.74
C TYR A 34 -0.93 16.86 13.77
N LEU A 35 -2.24 16.69 13.63
CA LEU A 35 -3.01 15.83 14.55
C LEU A 35 -2.66 14.35 14.42
N LEU A 36 -2.32 13.90 13.20
CA LEU A 36 -1.82 12.55 12.97
C LEU A 36 -0.49 12.33 13.69
N GLU A 37 0.44 13.29 13.62
CA GLU A 37 1.70 13.25 14.35
C GLU A 37 1.49 13.24 15.87
N VAL A 38 0.66 14.13 16.39
CA VAL A 38 0.33 14.21 17.83
C VAL A 38 -0.31 12.91 18.33
N CYS A 39 -1.17 12.29 17.52
CA CYS A 39 -1.79 11.02 17.86
C CYS A 39 -0.90 9.80 17.56
N GLN A 40 0.29 10.00 16.99
CA GLN A 40 1.17 8.94 16.48
C GLN A 40 0.44 7.99 15.51
N LEU A 41 -0.53 8.52 14.76
CA LEU A 41 -1.35 7.78 13.82
C LEU A 41 -0.85 8.01 12.39
N THR A 42 -0.67 6.93 11.65
CA THR A 42 -0.45 7.01 10.19
C THR A 42 -1.78 7.21 9.46
N THR A 43 -1.72 7.68 8.21
CA THR A 43 -2.92 7.73 7.35
C THR A 43 -3.50 6.32 7.13
N LEU A 44 -4.81 6.22 6.94
CA LEU A 44 -5.48 4.96 6.58
C LEU A 44 -4.93 4.38 5.27
N GLU A 45 -4.62 5.24 4.32
CA GLU A 45 -4.00 4.84 3.05
C GLU A 45 -2.67 4.13 3.26
N ARG A 46 -1.78 4.70 4.09
CA ARG A 46 -0.50 4.08 4.43
C ARG A 46 -0.69 2.73 5.13
N ARG A 47 -1.64 2.65 6.08
CA ARG A 47 -1.95 1.36 6.75
C ARG A 47 -2.45 0.31 5.76
N ARG A 48 -3.31 0.71 4.83
CA ARG A 48 -3.81 -0.18 3.78
C ARG A 48 -2.68 -0.67 2.89
N PHE A 49 -1.78 0.22 2.46
CA PHE A 49 -0.61 -0.14 1.67
C PHE A 49 0.33 -1.11 2.42
N MET A 50 0.61 -0.84 3.70
CA MET A 50 1.41 -1.74 4.55
C MET A 50 0.79 -3.14 4.64
N HIS A 51 -0.53 -3.21 4.85
CA HIS A 51 -1.25 -4.46 4.95
C HIS A 51 -1.25 -5.20 3.61
N ASP A 52 -1.49 -4.49 2.52
CA ASP A 52 -1.46 -4.99 1.15
C ASP A 52 -0.11 -5.64 0.82
N MET A 53 0.99 -4.93 1.05
CA MET A 53 2.34 -5.45 0.78
C MET A 53 2.70 -6.62 1.70
N THR A 54 2.28 -6.57 2.97
CA THR A 54 2.48 -7.68 3.91
C THR A 54 1.70 -8.93 3.48
N LEU A 55 0.44 -8.76 3.08
CA LEU A 55 -0.39 -9.86 2.58
C LEU A 55 0.23 -10.45 1.32
N PHE A 56 0.68 -9.61 0.40
CA PHE A 56 1.30 -10.04 -0.84
C PHE A 56 2.58 -10.84 -0.60
N HIS A 57 3.49 -10.33 0.24
CA HIS A 57 4.71 -11.05 0.63
C HIS A 57 4.40 -12.40 1.29
N ARG A 58 3.41 -12.44 2.18
CA ARG A 58 2.96 -13.67 2.84
C ARG A 58 2.41 -14.70 1.85
N LEU A 59 1.61 -14.23 0.89
CA LEU A 59 1.03 -15.08 -0.15
C LEU A 59 2.11 -15.68 -1.05
N LEU A 60 3.14 -14.89 -1.41
CA LEU A 60 4.25 -15.35 -2.25
C LEU A 60 5.18 -16.33 -1.54
N ASN A 61 5.41 -16.13 -0.24
CA ASN A 61 6.30 -16.96 0.58
C ASN A 61 5.59 -18.12 1.30
N ASN A 62 4.40 -18.51 0.83
CA ASN A 62 3.59 -19.61 1.38
C ASN A 62 3.28 -19.47 2.90
N GLN A 63 3.31 -18.24 3.44
CA GLN A 63 2.86 -17.94 4.80
C GLN A 63 1.33 -17.76 4.88
N LEU A 64 0.67 -17.69 3.73
CA LEU A 64 -0.78 -17.69 3.58
C LEU A 64 -1.15 -18.75 2.55
N ASP A 65 -1.75 -19.85 3.01
CA ASP A 65 -2.12 -20.99 2.17
C ASP A 65 -3.43 -20.69 1.42
N CYS A 66 -3.31 -20.11 0.23
CA CYS A 66 -4.43 -19.84 -0.66
C CYS A 66 -4.00 -20.01 -2.13
N PRO A 67 -3.90 -21.25 -2.62
CA PRO A 67 -3.42 -21.52 -3.98
C PRO A 67 -4.33 -20.91 -5.06
N SER A 68 -5.64 -20.81 -4.80
CA SER A 68 -6.59 -20.18 -5.71
C SER A 68 -6.36 -18.67 -5.87
N LEU A 69 -5.84 -18.00 -4.84
CA LEU A 69 -5.47 -16.59 -4.91
C LEU A 69 -4.11 -16.41 -5.57
N LEU A 70 -3.14 -17.27 -5.26
CA LEU A 70 -1.82 -17.27 -5.88
C LEU A 70 -1.91 -17.53 -7.39
N ALA A 71 -2.79 -18.45 -7.82
CA ALA A 71 -3.02 -18.75 -9.23
C ALA A 71 -3.60 -17.58 -10.05
N ARG A 72 -4.10 -16.52 -9.40
CA ARG A 72 -4.58 -15.30 -10.05
C ARG A 72 -3.50 -14.23 -10.19
N ILE A 73 -2.30 -14.46 -9.67
CA ILE A 73 -1.17 -13.56 -9.77
C ILE A 73 -0.32 -14.00 -10.96
N ASP A 74 -0.22 -13.13 -11.95
CA ASP A 74 0.64 -13.37 -13.11
C ASP A 74 2.08 -13.01 -12.78
N PHE A 75 3.01 -13.92 -13.06
CA PHE A 75 4.45 -13.68 -12.95
C PHE A 75 5.04 -13.44 -14.33
N ARG A 76 5.78 -12.33 -14.48
CA ARG A 76 6.47 -12.02 -15.72
C ARG A 76 7.90 -12.55 -15.62
N ILE A 77 8.10 -13.75 -16.13
CA ILE A 77 9.42 -14.39 -16.15
C ILE A 77 10.24 -13.78 -17.30
N PRO A 78 11.33 -13.05 -17.03
CA PRO A 78 12.17 -12.52 -18.10
C PRO A 78 12.87 -13.66 -18.84
N ARG A 79 12.71 -13.72 -20.17
CA ARG A 79 13.28 -14.78 -21.01
C ARG A 79 14.77 -14.60 -21.30
N MET A 80 15.29 -13.39 -21.11
CA MET A 80 16.71 -13.02 -21.17
C MET A 80 16.95 -11.87 -20.19
N SER A 81 18.21 -11.59 -19.82
CA SER A 81 18.62 -10.59 -18.80
C SER A 81 18.27 -9.14 -19.19
N VAL A 82 16.99 -8.83 -19.27
CA VAL A 82 16.49 -7.48 -19.44
C VAL A 82 16.43 -6.85 -18.05
N ARG A 83 17.01 -5.66 -17.90
CA ARG A 83 16.95 -4.83 -16.66
C ARG A 83 15.53 -4.32 -16.36
N SER A 84 14.49 -5.06 -16.72
CA SER A 84 13.10 -4.68 -16.43
C SER A 84 12.74 -5.12 -15.02
N PRO A 85 12.42 -4.21 -14.09
CA PRO A 85 12.06 -4.54 -12.70
C PRO A 85 10.63 -5.10 -12.56
N LEU A 86 9.96 -5.38 -13.69
CA LEU A 86 8.57 -5.84 -13.71
C LEU A 86 8.52 -7.35 -13.47
N LEU A 87 8.49 -7.74 -12.19
CA LEU A 87 8.35 -9.13 -11.77
C LEU A 87 6.91 -9.64 -11.92
N PHE A 88 5.92 -8.78 -11.71
CA PHE A 88 4.51 -9.14 -11.73
C PHE A 88 3.79 -8.63 -12.98
N GLY A 89 2.92 -9.45 -13.55
CA GLY A 89 1.95 -9.03 -14.55
C GLY A 89 0.83 -8.22 -13.89
N VAL A 90 0.56 -7.02 -14.42
CA VAL A 90 -0.56 -6.20 -13.96
C VAL A 90 -1.72 -6.42 -14.93
N PRO A 91 -2.85 -6.99 -14.48
CA PRO A 91 -3.98 -7.23 -15.36
C PRO A 91 -4.62 -5.92 -15.82
N PHE A 92 -5.06 -5.87 -17.08
CA PHE A 92 -5.73 -4.70 -17.65
C PHE A 92 -7.01 -4.36 -16.89
N SER A 93 -7.27 -3.08 -16.67
CA SER A 93 -8.46 -2.59 -15.96
C SER A 93 -9.20 -1.54 -16.79
N PRO A 94 -10.42 -1.83 -17.27
CA PRO A 94 -11.21 -0.86 -18.03
C PRO A 94 -11.83 0.22 -17.14
N THR A 95 -11.89 0.01 -15.82
CA THR A 95 -12.46 0.98 -14.88
C THR A 95 -11.55 1.25 -13.70
N ASN A 96 -11.62 2.48 -13.17
CA ASN A 96 -10.94 2.87 -11.93
C ASN A 96 -11.37 2.03 -10.72
N TYR A 97 -12.54 1.41 -10.76
CA TYR A 97 -12.97 0.51 -9.70
C TYR A 97 -12.19 -0.82 -9.77
N LEU A 98 -12.03 -1.41 -10.95
CA LEU A 98 -11.27 -2.64 -11.12
C LEU A 98 -9.78 -2.43 -10.82
N LEU A 99 -9.23 -1.30 -11.28
CA LEU A 99 -7.83 -0.91 -11.08
C LEU A 99 -7.42 -0.79 -9.60
N ASN A 100 -8.38 -0.47 -8.72
CA ASN A 100 -8.16 -0.32 -7.28
C ASN A 100 -8.53 -1.59 -6.47
N ARG A 101 -8.92 -2.68 -7.14
CA ARG A 101 -9.10 -3.97 -6.46
C ARG A 101 -7.73 -4.54 -6.06
N PRO A 102 -7.66 -5.33 -4.96
CA PRO A 102 -6.43 -5.96 -4.48
C PRO A 102 -5.64 -6.66 -5.60
N LEU A 103 -6.29 -7.51 -6.40
CA LEU A 103 -5.64 -8.27 -7.47
C LEU A 103 -4.98 -7.43 -8.57
N HIS A 104 -5.42 -6.18 -8.79
CA HIS A 104 -4.79 -5.28 -9.76
C HIS A 104 -3.79 -4.33 -9.08
N ARG A 105 -4.12 -3.84 -7.88
CA ARG A 105 -3.28 -2.87 -7.17
C ARG A 105 -2.03 -3.50 -6.54
N LEU A 106 -2.11 -4.75 -6.06
CA LEU A 106 -0.99 -5.45 -5.41
C LEU A 106 0.20 -5.64 -6.35
N PRO A 107 0.07 -6.30 -7.53
CA PRO A 107 1.20 -6.46 -8.45
C PRO A 107 1.74 -5.13 -8.95
N ARG A 108 0.88 -4.13 -9.16
CA ARG A 108 1.27 -2.77 -9.55
C ARG A 108 2.11 -2.09 -8.46
N SER A 109 1.66 -2.16 -7.21
CA SER A 109 2.38 -1.61 -6.05
C SER A 109 3.72 -2.30 -5.83
N ALA A 110 3.76 -3.62 -5.99
CA ALA A 110 4.97 -4.42 -5.85
C ALA A 110 6.00 -4.07 -6.93
N ASN A 111 5.58 -3.95 -8.19
CA ASN A 111 6.45 -3.49 -9.27
C ASN A 111 6.99 -2.08 -9.04
N LEU A 112 6.17 -1.16 -8.51
CA LEU A 112 6.63 0.18 -8.13
C LEU A 112 7.69 0.13 -7.02
N LEU A 113 7.50 -0.73 -6.02
CA LEU A 113 8.47 -0.94 -4.95
C LEU A 113 9.79 -1.47 -5.50
N LEU A 114 9.76 -2.47 -6.41
CA LEU A 114 10.96 -3.00 -7.06
C LEU A 114 11.68 -1.96 -7.92
N HIS A 115 10.94 -1.02 -8.52
CA HIS A 115 11.54 0.09 -9.27
C HIS A 115 12.30 1.06 -8.35
N LEU A 116 11.76 1.32 -7.15
CA LEU A 116 12.40 2.20 -6.16
C LEU A 116 13.53 1.50 -5.39
N TYR A 117 13.42 0.18 -5.20
CA TYR A 117 14.34 -0.64 -4.42
C TYR A 117 14.73 -1.90 -5.23
N PRO A 118 15.64 -1.78 -6.20
CA PRO A 118 16.02 -2.90 -7.07
C PRO A 118 16.75 -4.03 -6.32
N ASP A 119 17.35 -3.73 -5.16
CA ASP A 119 18.05 -4.71 -4.32
C ASP A 119 17.11 -5.51 -3.40
N PHE A 120 15.80 -5.24 -3.46
CA PHE A 120 14.80 -5.97 -2.70
C PHE A 120 14.23 -7.13 -3.53
N ASP A 121 14.20 -8.33 -2.94
CA ASP A 121 13.64 -9.53 -3.54
C ASP A 121 12.46 -10.05 -2.72
N PHE A 122 11.28 -10.12 -3.33
CA PHE A 122 10.06 -10.61 -2.68
C PHE A 122 10.14 -12.08 -2.20
N PHE A 123 11.00 -12.90 -2.80
CA PHE A 123 11.10 -14.33 -2.50
C PHE A 123 12.23 -14.66 -1.52
N CYS A 124 13.32 -13.88 -1.54
CA CYS A 124 14.47 -14.12 -0.69
C CYS A 124 14.48 -13.26 0.58
N ASP A 125 13.93 -12.05 0.51
CA ASP A 125 13.99 -11.13 1.64
C ASP A 125 12.89 -11.38 2.67
N SER A 126 13.23 -11.11 3.93
CA SER A 126 12.30 -11.23 5.05
C SER A 126 11.22 -10.14 5.06
N LEU A 127 10.07 -10.45 5.67
CA LEU A 127 9.00 -9.49 5.90
C LEU A 127 9.48 -8.28 6.74
N SER A 128 10.46 -8.48 7.62
CA SER A 128 11.05 -7.41 8.42
C SER A 128 11.76 -6.38 7.53
N LYS A 129 12.54 -6.83 6.55
CA LYS A 129 13.20 -5.94 5.57
C LYS A 129 12.17 -5.14 4.77
N LEU A 130 11.10 -5.79 4.32
CA LEU A 130 9.99 -5.12 3.63
C LEU A 130 9.33 -4.04 4.50
N LYS A 131 9.06 -4.32 5.78
CA LYS A 131 8.49 -3.32 6.70
C LYS A 131 9.44 -2.15 6.92
N THR A 132 10.73 -2.40 7.07
CA THR A 132 11.75 -1.35 7.21
C THR A 132 11.77 -0.45 5.99
N ILE A 133 11.81 -1.02 4.78
CA ILE A 133 11.75 -0.28 3.51
C ILE A 133 10.51 0.61 3.50
N ILE A 134 9.31 0.04 3.69
CA ILE A 134 8.08 0.82 3.60
C ILE A 134 7.98 1.87 4.71
N SER A 135 8.53 1.62 5.90
CA SER A 135 8.58 2.62 6.97
C SER A 135 9.50 3.80 6.64
N SER A 136 10.65 3.53 6.02
CA SER A 136 11.64 4.53 5.61
C SER A 136 11.16 5.41 4.44
N SER A 137 10.26 4.89 3.60
CA SER A 137 9.74 5.63 2.46
C SER A 137 8.59 6.57 2.86
N SER A 138 8.89 7.77 3.32
CA SER A 138 7.88 8.83 3.57
C SER A 138 7.09 9.23 2.31
N ASN A 139 7.59 8.90 1.10
CA ASN A 139 7.11 9.41 -0.19
C ASN A 139 6.35 8.42 -1.09
N ILE A 140 6.04 7.19 -0.66
CA ILE A 140 5.29 6.23 -1.52
C ILE A 140 3.82 6.67 -1.74
N ASN A 141 3.35 7.68 -1.02
CA ASN A 141 2.00 8.24 -1.15
C ASN A 141 1.71 8.96 -2.49
N ILE A 142 2.67 9.10 -3.41
CA ILE A 142 2.51 9.96 -4.59
C ILE A 142 1.81 9.29 -5.80
N ILE A 143 1.56 7.97 -5.84
CA ILE A 143 1.12 7.31 -7.10
C ILE A 143 -0.14 6.41 -6.97
N PHE A 144 -1.12 6.76 -6.13
CA PHE A 144 -2.46 6.11 -6.15
C PHE A 144 -3.65 7.06 -6.08
#